data_AF-A0A2Y9M6H8-F1
#
_entry.id   AF-A0A2Y9M6H8-F1
#
_cell.length_a   1.000
_cell.length_b   1.000
_cell.length_c   1.000
_cell.angle_alpha   90.00
_cell.angle_beta   90.00
_cell.angle_gamma   90.00
#
_symmetry.space_group_name_H-M   'P 1'
#
loop_
_entity.id
_entity.type
_entity.pdbx_description
1 polymer ?
#
loop_
_entity_poly.entity_id
_entity_poly.type
_entity_poly.pdbx_seq_one_letter_code
_entity_poly.pdbx_strand_id
1 'polypeptide(L)'
;MASVGVSVSRQAEDALQPPAEPPLPETKPLPPPQPPPPVSAPQPQPPPRPPSPAGVKAEENCSFLPLVHNIIKCMDKDSPDVQQDLNALRTKFQEMRKVVGAMPGIHLSPERQQQQLHRLREQVRTKNELLQKYKSLCMFEIPKE
;
A
#
# COMPACT_ATOMS: atom_id res chain seq x y z
N MET A 1 -51.33 -37.28 -61.57
CA MET A 1 -52.13 -36.49 -60.61
C MET A 1 -51.21 -35.51 -59.91
N ALA A 2 -51.67 -34.25 -59.77
CA ALA A 2 -51.23 -33.16 -58.87
C ALA A 2 -49.71 -32.87 -58.76
N SER A 3 -49.19 -31.75 -59.27
CA SER A 3 -49.35 -30.34 -58.85
C SER A 3 -48.38 -29.87 -57.76
N VAL A 4 -47.61 -28.85 -58.16
CA VAL A 4 -47.28 -27.60 -57.45
C VAL A 4 -46.07 -27.54 -56.52
N GLY A 5 -45.17 -26.63 -56.91
CA GLY A 5 -44.60 -25.59 -56.04
C GLY A 5 -43.13 -25.83 -55.66
N VAL A 6 -42.20 -24.87 -55.73
CA VAL A 6 -42.24 -23.44 -56.07
C VAL A 6 -40.83 -23.08 -56.58
N SER A 7 -40.81 -22.22 -57.60
CA SER A 7 -39.66 -21.60 -58.22
C SER A 7 -38.86 -20.71 -57.26
N VAL A 8 -37.54 -20.66 -57.44
CA VAL A 8 -36.76 -19.48 -57.90
C VAL A 8 -35.30 -19.99 -58.03
N SER A 9 -34.78 -20.26 -59.23
CA SER A 9 -34.14 -19.29 -60.14
C SER A 9 -33.09 -18.45 -59.40
N ARG A 10 -31.84 -18.28 -59.82
CA ARG A 10 -31.09 -18.67 -61.03
C ARG A 10 -29.66 -18.16 -60.80
N GLN A 11 -28.68 -18.89 -61.33
CA GLN A 11 -27.41 -18.45 -61.95
C GLN A 11 -26.47 -17.50 -61.17
N ALA A 12 -25.21 -17.91 -60.94
CA ALA A 12 -24.06 -17.73 -61.87
C ALA A 12 -23.70 -16.23 -61.98
N GLU A 13 -22.46 -15.79 -61.84
CA GLU A 13 -21.25 -16.29 -62.47
C GLU A 13 -20.08 -15.45 -61.89
N ASP A 14 -18.90 -16.06 -61.83
CA ASP A 14 -17.58 -15.49 -62.10
C ASP A 14 -17.33 -13.97 -61.92
N ALA A 15 -16.43 -13.60 -61.00
CA ALA A 15 -15.32 -12.65 -61.22
C ALA A 15 -14.64 -12.22 -59.90
N LEU A 16 -13.33 -12.01 -59.99
CA LEU A 16 -12.37 -11.52 -59.00
C LEU A 16 -12.80 -10.28 -58.18
N GLN A 17 -12.50 -10.26 -56.87
CA GLN A 17 -11.72 -9.22 -56.12
C GLN A 17 -12.06 -9.15 -54.60
N PRO A 18 -11.08 -8.81 -53.75
CA PRO A 18 -11.22 -8.78 -52.28
C PRO A 18 -12.04 -7.56 -51.79
N PRO A 19 -12.66 -7.63 -50.59
CA PRO A 19 -13.44 -6.52 -50.05
C PRO A 19 -12.55 -5.30 -49.75
N ALA A 20 -13.01 -4.14 -50.25
CA ALA A 20 -12.37 -2.85 -50.18
C ALA A 20 -12.21 -2.33 -48.73
N GLU A 21 -11.01 -1.82 -48.44
CA GLU A 21 -10.67 -1.05 -47.24
C GLU A 21 -11.21 0.39 -47.37
N PRO A 22 -11.89 0.95 -46.35
CA PRO A 22 -12.39 2.32 -46.39
C PRO A 22 -11.25 3.35 -46.30
N PRO A 23 -11.39 4.54 -46.93
CA PRO A 23 -10.28 5.46 -47.14
C PRO A 23 -9.86 6.20 -45.86
N LEU A 24 -8.54 6.33 -45.70
CA LEU A 24 -7.88 7.16 -44.68
C LEU A 24 -8.31 8.64 -44.80
N PRO A 25 -8.62 9.34 -43.69
CA PRO A 25 -8.81 10.77 -43.72
C PRO A 25 -7.47 11.53 -43.84
N GLU A 26 -7.50 12.51 -44.75
CA GLU A 26 -6.47 13.48 -45.11
C GLU A 26 -5.73 14.11 -43.91
N THR A 27 -4.40 14.20 -44.05
CA THR A 27 -3.49 14.91 -43.14
C THR A 27 -3.77 16.41 -43.08
N LYS A 28 -4.27 16.88 -41.94
CA LYS A 28 -4.24 18.31 -41.57
C LYS A 28 -2.99 18.58 -40.71
N PRO A 29 -2.11 19.54 -41.04
CA PRO A 29 -0.92 19.84 -40.24
C PRO A 29 -1.28 20.27 -38.82
N LEU A 30 -0.68 19.62 -37.82
CA LEU A 30 -0.77 20.03 -36.42
C LEU A 30 -0.06 21.38 -36.21
N PRO A 31 -0.62 22.30 -35.39
CA PRO A 31 0.06 23.55 -35.06
C PRO A 31 1.31 23.28 -34.20
N PRO A 32 2.31 24.18 -34.22
CA PRO A 32 3.52 24.05 -33.40
C PRO A 32 3.18 24.04 -31.90
N PRO A 33 3.94 23.29 -31.08
CA PRO A 33 3.68 23.19 -29.65
C PRO A 33 3.84 24.56 -28.97
N GLN A 34 2.76 25.08 -28.39
CA GLN A 34 2.84 26.23 -27.48
C GLN A 34 3.46 25.81 -26.15
N PRO A 35 4.28 26.66 -25.50
CA PRO A 35 4.77 26.41 -24.16
C PRO A 35 3.60 26.36 -23.15
N PRO A 36 3.66 25.48 -22.13
CA PRO A 36 2.60 25.37 -21.15
C PRO A 36 2.47 26.65 -20.32
N PRO A 37 1.26 26.99 -19.83
CA PRO A 37 1.08 28.08 -18.87
C PRO A 37 1.86 27.79 -17.57
N PRO A 38 2.22 28.81 -16.78
CA PRO A 38 2.94 28.61 -15.51
C PRO A 38 2.06 27.82 -14.55
N VAL A 39 2.31 26.52 -14.45
CA VAL A 39 1.78 25.69 -13.37
C VAL A 39 2.43 26.22 -12.10
N SER A 40 1.63 26.79 -11.21
CA SER A 40 2.06 27.04 -9.82
C SER A 40 2.55 25.71 -9.27
N ALA A 41 3.86 25.60 -9.06
CA ALA A 41 4.50 24.39 -8.60
C ALA A 41 3.83 23.91 -7.30
N PRO A 42 3.30 22.68 -7.25
CA PRO A 42 2.91 22.08 -5.98
C PRO A 42 4.16 21.99 -5.11
N GLN A 43 4.20 22.80 -4.06
CA GLN A 43 5.22 22.73 -3.02
C GLN A 43 5.31 21.26 -2.55
N PRO A 44 6.50 20.63 -2.53
CA PRO A 44 6.62 19.24 -2.08
C PRO A 44 6.17 19.15 -0.63
N GLN A 45 4.97 18.63 -0.38
CA GLN A 45 4.56 18.27 0.96
C GLN A 45 5.52 17.18 1.45
N PRO A 46 6.15 17.33 2.63
CA PRO A 46 7.00 16.28 3.17
C PRO A 46 6.15 15.01 3.33
N PRO A 47 6.70 13.82 2.97
CA PRO A 47 5.98 12.57 3.13
C PRO A 47 5.52 12.44 4.59
N PRO A 48 4.32 11.86 4.85
CA PRO A 48 3.84 11.65 6.20
C PRO A 48 4.93 10.93 6.99
N ARG A 49 5.38 11.59 8.06
CA ARG A 49 6.40 11.05 8.97
C ARG A 49 5.90 9.69 9.47
N PRO A 50 6.67 8.60 9.32
CA PRO A 50 6.28 7.34 9.92
C PRO A 50 6.10 7.55 11.43
N PRO A 51 5.03 7.02 12.04
CA PRO A 51 4.83 7.14 13.48
C PRO A 51 6.07 6.61 14.18
N SER A 52 6.67 7.45 15.04
CA SER A 52 7.80 7.05 15.86
C SER A 52 7.39 5.90 16.78
N PRO A 53 8.28 4.93 17.07
CA PRO A 53 7.91 3.80 17.90
C PRO A 53 7.66 4.35 19.30
N ALA A 54 6.40 4.43 19.69
CA ALA A 54 5.97 4.51 21.08
C ALA A 54 6.27 3.16 21.79
N GLY A 55 7.51 2.67 21.66
CA GLY A 55 7.88 1.28 21.91
C GLY A 55 8.32 0.98 23.34
N VAL A 56 8.54 1.98 24.18
CA VAL A 56 9.13 1.78 25.51
C VAL A 56 8.13 1.59 26.64
N LYS A 57 6.83 1.88 26.44
CA LYS A 57 5.79 1.65 27.46
C LYS A 57 5.03 0.33 27.29
N ALA A 58 5.21 -0.39 26.18
CA ALA A 58 4.42 -1.59 25.89
C ALA A 58 4.89 -2.81 26.69
N GLU A 59 6.20 -2.92 26.96
CA GLU A 59 6.81 -4.10 27.56
C GLU A 59 6.28 -4.40 28.97
N GLU A 60 6.12 -3.36 29.80
CA GLU A 60 5.57 -3.47 31.15
C GLU A 60 4.08 -3.89 31.13
N ASN A 61 3.34 -3.51 30.08
CA ASN A 61 1.93 -3.87 29.91
C ASN A 61 1.73 -5.30 29.39
N CYS A 62 2.77 -5.98 28.92
CA CYS A 62 2.69 -7.34 28.38
C CYS A 62 2.77 -8.45 29.44
N SER A 63 3.23 -8.16 30.66
CA SER A 63 3.42 -9.21 31.68
C SER A 63 2.10 -9.59 32.37
N PHE A 64 1.67 -10.84 32.25
CA PHE A 64 0.47 -11.38 32.92
C PHE A 64 0.81 -12.19 34.18
N LEU A 65 2.08 -12.57 34.34
CA LEU A 65 2.53 -13.49 35.37
C LEU A 65 2.24 -13.02 36.80
N PRO A 66 2.43 -11.74 37.18
CA PRO A 66 2.09 -11.29 38.53
C PRO A 66 0.61 -11.49 38.88
N LEU A 67 -0.27 -11.28 37.89
CA LEU A 67 -1.71 -11.41 38.07
C LEU A 67 -2.15 -12.86 38.11
N VAL A 68 -1.61 -13.71 37.23
CA VAL A 68 -1.83 -15.17 37.27
C VAL A 68 -1.35 -15.75 38.60
N HIS A 69 -0.18 -15.34 39.07
CA HIS A 69 0.34 -15.75 40.36
C HIS A 69 -0.58 -15.34 41.52
N ASN A 70 -1.08 -14.10 41.52
CA ASN A 70 -2.01 -13.64 42.55
C ASN A 70 -3.31 -14.45 42.56
N ILE A 71 -3.87 -14.77 41.38
CA ILE A 71 -5.08 -15.61 41.27
C ILE A 71 -4.84 -16.97 41.92
N ILE A 72 -3.74 -17.65 41.57
CA ILE A 72 -3.38 -18.96 42.13
C ILE A 72 -3.25 -18.86 43.66
N LYS A 73 -2.50 -17.86 44.14
CA LYS A 73 -2.31 -17.62 45.58
C LYS A 73 -3.62 -17.30 46.31
N CYS A 74 -4.54 -16.58 45.67
CA CYS A 74 -5.85 -16.25 46.22
C CYS A 74 -6.76 -17.49 46.24
N MET A 75 -6.67 -18.38 45.25
CA MET A 75 -7.39 -19.65 45.21
C MET A 75 -6.92 -20.62 46.30
N ASP A 76 -5.62 -20.72 46.53
CA ASP A 76 -5.05 -21.59 47.59
C ASP A 76 -5.47 -21.17 49.01
N LYS A 77 -5.95 -19.93 49.17
CA LYS A 77 -6.37 -19.35 50.46
C LYS A 77 -7.87 -19.12 50.58
N ASP A 78 -8.68 -19.60 49.63
CA ASP A 78 -10.13 -19.32 49.53
C ASP A 78 -10.46 -17.82 49.65
N SER A 79 -9.61 -16.96 49.09
CA SER A 79 -9.76 -15.50 49.19
C SER A 79 -10.92 -15.02 48.31
N PRO A 80 -11.76 -14.08 48.78
CA PRO A 80 -12.81 -13.49 47.95
C PRO A 80 -12.25 -12.67 46.77
N ASP A 81 -10.99 -12.26 46.83
CA ASP A 81 -10.29 -11.47 45.80
C ASP A 81 -10.07 -12.21 44.47
N VAL A 82 -10.22 -13.54 44.43
CA VAL A 82 -10.04 -14.34 43.20
C VAL A 82 -10.87 -13.77 42.05
N GLN A 83 -12.12 -13.38 42.33
CA GLN A 83 -13.02 -12.86 41.30
C GLN A 83 -12.57 -11.50 40.76
N GLN A 84 -11.99 -10.64 41.61
CA GLN A 84 -11.44 -9.36 41.20
C GLN A 84 -10.22 -9.56 40.28
N ASP A 85 -9.29 -10.43 40.69
CA ASP A 85 -8.08 -10.68 39.93
C ASP A 85 -8.37 -11.36 38.57
N LEU A 86 -9.37 -12.25 38.51
CA LEU A 86 -9.85 -12.84 37.26
C LEU A 86 -10.45 -11.80 36.31
N ASN A 87 -11.23 -10.85 36.83
CA ASN A 87 -11.78 -9.76 36.03
C ASN A 87 -10.69 -8.82 35.52
N ALA A 88 -9.70 -8.49 36.36
CA ALA A 88 -8.53 -7.74 35.95
C ALA A 88 -7.77 -8.47 34.83
N LEU A 89 -7.58 -9.79 34.95
CA LEU A 89 -6.88 -10.59 33.96
C LEU A 89 -7.62 -10.61 32.61
N ARG A 90 -8.94 -10.83 32.65
CA ARG A 90 -9.81 -10.77 31.47
C ARG A 90 -9.72 -9.41 30.78
N THR A 91 -9.71 -8.33 31.54
CA THR A 91 -9.63 -6.95 31.01
C THR A 91 -8.29 -6.72 30.35
N LYS A 92 -7.19 -7.11 30.99
CA LYS A 92 -5.84 -7.01 30.46
C LYS A 92 -5.67 -7.79 29.15
N PHE A 93 -6.28 -8.98 29.03
CA PHE A 93 -6.30 -9.73 27.76
C PHE A 93 -7.06 -9.01 26.64
N GLN A 94 -8.19 -8.36 26.96
CA GLN A 94 -8.95 -7.61 25.96
C GLN A 94 -8.19 -6.38 25.47
N GLU A 95 -7.60 -5.64 26.40
CA GLU A 95 -6.75 -4.50 26.06
C GLU A 95 -5.56 -4.92 25.21
N MET A 96 -4.85 -5.97 25.60
CA MET A 96 -3.71 -6.48 24.83
C MET A 96 -4.12 -6.93 23.43
N ARG A 97 -5.26 -7.63 23.29
CA ARG A 97 -5.79 -7.98 21.95
C ARG A 97 -6.10 -6.75 21.11
N LYS A 98 -6.62 -5.68 21.71
CA LYS A 98 -6.86 -4.41 21.02
C LYS A 98 -5.55 -3.77 20.56
N VAL A 99 -4.52 -3.75 21.41
CA VAL A 99 -3.19 -3.23 21.07
C VAL A 99 -2.57 -4.03 19.92
N VAL A 100 -2.56 -5.35 20.04
CA VAL A 100 -2.04 -6.24 18.98
C VAL A 100 -2.83 -6.05 17.69
N GLY A 101 -4.17 -5.97 17.77
CA GLY A 101 -5.04 -5.75 16.61
C GLY A 101 -4.88 -4.39 15.93
N ALA A 102 -4.42 -3.37 16.65
CA ALA A 102 -4.11 -2.05 16.10
C ALA A 102 -2.67 -1.94 15.59
N MET A 103 -1.83 -2.96 15.78
CA MET A 103 -0.42 -2.89 15.41
C MET A 103 -0.28 -2.87 13.86
N PRO A 104 0.46 -1.91 13.29
CA PRO A 104 0.63 -1.83 11.85
C PRO A 104 1.39 -3.06 11.34
N GLY A 105 0.99 -3.54 10.16
CA GLY A 105 1.65 -4.66 9.50
C GLY A 105 1.17 -6.05 9.92
N ILE A 106 0.39 -6.22 10.99
CA ILE A 106 -0.12 -7.56 11.40
C ILE A 106 -1.00 -8.25 10.34
N HIS A 107 -1.55 -7.47 9.40
CA HIS A 107 -2.37 -7.94 8.28
C HIS A 107 -1.53 -8.39 7.08
N LEU A 108 -0.21 -8.15 7.11
CA LEU A 108 0.71 -8.50 6.05
C LEU A 108 1.37 -9.86 6.34
N SER A 109 1.71 -10.60 5.29
CA SER A 109 2.55 -11.78 5.45
C SER A 109 3.99 -11.39 5.83
N PRO A 110 4.73 -12.28 6.52
CA PRO A 110 6.13 -12.02 6.89
C PRO A 110 7.00 -11.62 5.69
N GLU A 111 6.79 -12.24 4.54
CA GLU A 111 7.56 -11.98 3.31
C GLU A 111 7.27 -10.57 2.77
N ARG A 112 6.00 -10.13 2.84
CA ARG A 112 5.60 -8.78 2.44
C ARG A 112 6.19 -7.73 3.38
N GLN A 113 6.16 -7.98 4.69
CA GLN A 113 6.79 -7.10 5.67
C GLN A 113 8.29 -6.96 5.43
N GLN A 114 8.98 -8.10 5.20
CA GLN A 114 10.41 -8.11 4.92
C GLN A 114 10.76 -7.39 3.62
N GLN A 115 9.98 -7.59 2.55
CA GLN A 115 10.17 -6.89 1.28
C GLN A 115 9.99 -5.38 1.43
N GLN A 116 8.96 -4.93 2.16
CA GLN A 116 8.75 -3.51 2.44
C GLN A 116 9.92 -2.92 3.23
N LEU A 117 10.40 -3.63 4.24
CA LEU A 117 11.54 -3.24 5.05
C LEU A 117 12.82 -3.12 4.21
N HIS A 118 13.09 -4.08 3.32
CA HIS A 118 14.21 -4.03 2.39
C HIS A 118 14.12 -2.79 1.48
N ARG A 119 12.95 -2.54 0.87
CA ARG A 119 12.74 -1.35 0.02
C ARG A 119 12.99 -0.05 0.77
N LEU A 120 12.51 0.05 2.02
CA LEU A 120 12.72 1.24 2.85
C LEU A 120 14.21 1.44 3.18
N ARG A 121 14.95 0.37 3.51
CA ARG A 121 16.40 0.42 3.72
C ARG A 121 17.15 0.92 2.49
N GLU A 122 16.80 0.41 1.31
CA GLU A 122 17.42 0.86 0.06
C GLU A 122 17.09 2.32 -0.26
N GLN A 123 15.85 2.77 -0.03
CA GLN A 123 15.51 4.19 -0.17
C GLN A 123 16.36 5.07 0.76
N VAL A 124 16.52 4.68 2.03
CA VAL A 124 17.37 5.43 2.98
C VAL A 124 18.81 5.47 2.50
N ARG A 125 19.35 4.33 2.02
CA ARG A 125 20.69 4.25 1.44
C ARG A 125 20.86 5.22 0.27
N THR A 126 19.99 5.14 -0.75
CA THR A 126 20.05 5.99 -1.94
C THR A 126 19.91 7.47 -1.59
N LYS A 127 18.98 7.82 -0.69
CA LYS A 127 18.80 9.21 -0.27
C LYS A 127 20.01 9.75 0.48
N ASN A 128 20.64 8.94 1.34
CA ASN A 128 21.88 9.33 2.00
C ASN A 128 23.04 9.49 1.02
N GLU A 129 23.18 8.60 0.05
CA GLU A 129 24.20 8.73 -1.01
C GLU A 129 24.00 10.01 -1.81
N LEU A 130 22.76 10.33 -2.18
CA LEU A 130 22.44 11.56 -2.88
C LEU A 130 22.79 12.80 -2.04
N LEU A 131 22.40 12.81 -0.76
CA LEU A 131 22.78 13.90 0.15
C LEU A 131 24.29 14.03 0.29
N GLN A 132 25.03 12.92 0.35
CA GLN A 132 26.49 12.94 0.39
C GLN A 132 27.07 13.52 -0.90
N LYS A 133 26.55 13.11 -2.06
CA LYS A 133 26.96 13.68 -3.37
C LYS A 133 26.75 15.18 -3.41
N TYR A 134 25.59 15.68 -2.94
CA TYR A 134 25.34 17.12 -2.86
C TYR A 134 26.28 17.84 -1.87
N LYS A 135 26.60 17.22 -0.74
CA LYS A 135 27.60 17.77 0.21
C LYS A 135 29.00 17.83 -0.41
N SER A 136 29.42 16.81 -1.15
CA SER A 136 30.74 16.78 -1.80
C SER A 136 30.82 17.67 -3.04
N LEU A 137 29.69 17.95 -3.69
CA LEU A 137 29.63 18.74 -4.92
C LEU A 137 29.81 20.24 -4.67
N CYS A 138 29.92 20.69 -3.42
CA CYS A 138 30.15 22.07 -2.97
C CYS A 138 30.44 23.09 -4.09
N MET A 139 29.38 23.54 -4.77
CA MET A 139 29.29 24.86 -5.42
C MET A 139 28.84 25.95 -4.43
N PHE A 140 28.76 25.59 -3.14
CA PHE A 140 28.41 26.43 -2.01
C PHE A 140 29.60 26.49 -1.03
N GLU A 141 30.79 26.87 -1.49
CA GLU A 141 31.66 27.64 -0.60
C GLU A 141 30.93 28.97 -0.37
N ILE A 142 30.26 29.10 0.77
CA ILE A 142 29.87 30.41 1.27
C ILE A 142 31.21 31.14 1.49
N PRO A 143 31.47 32.27 0.82
CA PRO A 143 32.70 33.02 1.03
C PRO A 143 32.86 33.26 2.52
N LYS A 144 33.95 32.73 3.09
CA LYS A 144 34.36 33.11 4.44
C LYS A 144 34.86 34.55 4.36
N GLU A 145 34.10 35.46 4.93
CA GLU A 145 34.57 36.79 5.32
C GLU A 145 35.53 36.70 6.52
#